data_AF-A0A3D5UTW8-F1
#
_entry.id   AF-A0A3D5UTW8-F1
#
_cell.length_a   1.000
_cell.length_b   1.000
_cell.length_c   1.000
_cell.angle_alpha   90.00
_cell.angle_beta   90.00
_cell.angle_gamma   90.00
#
_symmetry.space_group_name_H-M   'P 1'
#
loop_
_entity.id
_entity.type
_entity.pdbx_description
1 polymer ?
#
loop_
_entity_poly.entity_id
_entity_poly.type
_entity_poly.pdbx_seq_one_letter_code
_entity_poly.pdbx_strand_id
1 'polypeptide(L)' 'SRAYDKDRDGFVITGGGGIVILEELEHAKARGAKIYAEIVGYGATADGADMVAPSGEG' A
#
# COMPACT_ATOMS: atom_id res chain seq x y z
N SER A 1 8.58 15.48 6.69
CA SER A 1 7.91 14.24 7.12
C SER A 1 8.84 13.54 8.08
N ARG A 2 8.37 13.20 9.29
CA ARG A 2 9.14 12.56 10.36
C ARG A 2 8.30 11.43 10.98
N ALA A 3 8.11 10.34 10.22
CA ALA A 3 7.07 9.34 10.50
C ALA A 3 7.13 8.71 11.91
N TYR A 4 8.33 8.58 12.49
CA TYR A 4 8.54 7.91 13.78
C TYR A 4 9.27 8.78 14.81
N ASP A 5 9.41 10.07 14.52
CA ASP A 5 10.02 11.02 15.46
C ASP A 5 9.04 11.33 16.60
N LYS A 6 9.57 11.46 17.83
CA LYS A 6 8.79 11.76 19.03
C LYS A 6 8.05 13.09 18.91
N ASP A 7 8.66 14.07 18.25
CA ASP A 7 8.14 15.42 18.14
C ASP A 7 7.44 15.65 16.79
N ARG A 8 6.89 14.59 16.17
CA ARG A 8 6.16 14.69 14.88
C ARG A 8 4.92 15.57 15.01
N ASP A 9 4.70 16.41 14.00
CA ASP A 9 3.69 17.48 13.99
C ASP A 9 2.67 17.33 12.84
N GLY A 10 2.60 16.15 12.22
CA GLY A 10 1.62 15.80 11.21
C GLY A 10 2.22 15.33 9.89
N PHE A 11 1.34 15.12 8.92
CA PHE A 11 1.72 14.69 7.57
C PHE A 11 2.17 15.88 6.72
N VAL A 12 3.09 15.62 5.78
CA VAL A 12 3.42 16.58 4.72
C VAL A 12 2.51 16.29 3.53
N ILE A 13 1.78 17.31 3.07
CA ILE A 13 0.92 17.20 1.89
C ILE A 13 1.81 17.06 0.65
N THR A 14 1.53 16.04 -0.16
CA THR A 14 2.20 15.81 -1.44
C THR A 14 1.19 15.30 -2.46
N GLY A 15 1.49 15.49 -3.75
CA GLY A 15 0.69 15.02 -4.87
C GLY A 15 1.50 14.07 -5.74
N GLY A 16 0.87 12.97 -6.18
CA GLY A 16 1.46 11.96 -7.05
C GLY A 16 0.66 10.67 -7.05
N GLY A 17 0.91 9.80 -8.03
CA GLY A 17 0.27 8.49 -8.15
C GLY A 17 1.25 7.46 -8.72
N GLY A 18 0.99 6.18 -8.44
CA GLY A 18 1.77 5.05 -8.94
C GLY A 18 0.85 3.92 -9.37
N ILE A 19 1.31 3.14 -10.35
CA ILE A 19 0.59 1.97 -10.89
C ILE A 19 1.55 0.78 -10.89
N VAL A 20 1.01 -0.39 -10.55
CA VAL A 20 1.66 -1.68 -10.77
C VAL A 20 0.80 -2.52 -11.69
N ILE A 21 1.43 -3.31 -12.56
CA ILE A 21 0.74 -4.24 -13.43
C ILE A 21 0.90 -5.64 -12.84
N LEU A 22 -0.24 -6.31 -12.65
CA LEU A 22 -0.30 -7.67 -12.16
C LEU A 22 -0.54 -8.63 -13.32
N GLU A 23 0.15 -9.75 -13.27
CA GLU A 23 0.08 -10.80 -14.28
C GLU A 23 0.25 -12.16 -13.59
N GLU A 24 -0.33 -13.19 -14.19
CA GLU A 24 -0.14 -14.57 -13.74
C GLU A 24 1.34 -15.00 -13.92
N LEU A 25 1.89 -15.70 -12.92
CA LEU A 25 3.33 -15.95 -12.82
C LEU A 25 3.87 -16.82 -13.96
N GLU A 26 3.18 -17.91 -14.28
CA GLU A 26 3.63 -18.84 -15.32
C GLU A 26 3.49 -18.22 -16.71
N HIS A 27 2.46 -17.43 -16.96
CA HIS A 27 2.29 -16.64 -18.17
C HIS A 27 3.40 -15.60 -18.33
N ALA A 28 3.72 -14.86 -17.26
CA ALA A 28 4.81 -13.90 -17.25
C ALA A 28 6.17 -14.58 -17.53
N LYS A 29 6.42 -15.75 -16.93
CA LYS A 29 7.61 -16.56 -17.22
C LYS A 29 7.65 -17.04 -18.67
N ALA A 30 6.54 -17.57 -19.19
CA ALA A 30 6.45 -18.12 -20.54
C ALA A 30 6.75 -17.09 -21.63
N ARG A 31 6.34 -15.82 -21.43
CA ARG A 31 6.66 -14.73 -22.36
C ARG A 31 7.98 -14.02 -22.08
N GLY A 32 8.75 -14.45 -21.08
CA GLY A 32 10.03 -13.83 -20.69
C GLY A 32 9.89 -12.43 -20.10
N ALA A 33 8.79 -12.16 -19.39
CA ALA A 33 8.54 -10.87 -18.75
C ALA A 33 9.57 -10.59 -17.65
N LYS A 34 9.92 -9.30 -17.46
CA LYS A 34 10.68 -8.89 -16.27
C LYS A 34 9.74 -8.87 -15.06
N ILE A 35 9.95 -9.82 -14.16
CA ILE A 35 9.20 -9.94 -12.91
C ILE A 35 9.98 -9.18 -11.82
N TYR A 36 9.32 -8.23 -11.15
CA TYR A 36 9.93 -7.43 -10.09
C TYR A 36 9.71 -8.03 -8.70
N ALA A 37 8.54 -8.62 -8.48
CA ALA A 37 8.13 -9.25 -7.23
C ALA A 37 6.95 -10.19 -7.49
N GLU A 38 6.64 -11.01 -6.50
CA GLU A 38 5.48 -11.90 -6.47
C GLU A 38 4.56 -11.47 -5.31
N ILE A 39 3.25 -11.49 -5.54
CA ILE A 39 2.27 -11.29 -4.47
C ILE A 39 2.06 -12.63 -3.76
N VAL A 40 2.62 -12.76 -2.57
CA VAL A 40 2.51 -13.98 -1.75
C VAL A 40 1.23 -14.04 -0.89
N GLY A 41 0.50 -12.92 -0.78
CA GLY A 41 -0.76 -12.84 -0.04
C GLY A 41 -1.36 -11.42 -0.03
N TYR A 42 -2.65 -11.33 0.27
CA TYR A 42 -3.39 -10.07 0.43
C TYR A 42 -4.39 -10.20 1.58
N GLY A 43 -4.56 -9.12 2.35
CA GLY A 43 -5.56 -9.03 3.41
C GLY A 43 -6.12 -7.61 3.50
N ALA A 44 -7.42 -7.51 3.74
CA ALA A 44 -8.10 -6.24 4.02
C ALA A 44 -9.00 -6.43 5.25
N THR A 45 -8.83 -5.56 6.24
CA THR A 45 -9.54 -5.60 7.52
C THR A 45 -10.16 -4.24 7.81
N ALA A 46 -11.28 -4.22 8.52
CA ALA A 46 -11.94 -3.01 9.00
C ALA A 46 -12.03 -3.03 10.54
N ASP A 47 -11.91 -1.87 11.18
CA ASP A 47 -12.00 -1.70 12.64
C ASP A 47 -13.45 -1.76 13.17
N GLY A 48 -14.45 -1.61 12.28
CA GLY A 48 -15.86 -1.90 12.53
C GLY A 48 -16.60 -0.89 13.40
N ALA A 49 -15.98 0.23 13.78
CA ALA A 49 -16.55 1.22 14.69
C ALA A 49 -17.35 2.32 13.97
N ASP A 50 -16.90 2.79 12.79
CA ASP A 50 -17.61 3.72 11.90
C ASP A 50 -16.91 3.78 10.52
N MET A 51 -17.63 3.83 9.40
CA MET A 51 -17.03 3.83 8.05
C MET A 51 -16.36 5.15 7.65
N VAL A 52 -16.64 6.26 8.35
CA VAL A 52 -16.35 7.61 7.85
C VAL A 52 -15.46 8.44 8.79
N ALA A 53 -15.48 8.16 10.09
CA ALA A 53 -14.68 8.92 11.05
C ALA A 53 -13.28 8.33 11.18
N PRO A 54 -12.21 9.12 11.00
CA PRO A 54 -10.86 8.65 11.32
C PRO A 54 -10.81 8.28 12.81
N SER A 55 -10.25 7.11 13.12
CA SER A 55 -10.04 6.72 14.51
C SER A 55 -9.09 7.71 15.18
N GLY A 56 -9.41 8.11 16.42
CA GLY A 56 -8.60 9.06 17.19
C GLY A 56 -7.27 8.46 17.69
N GLU A 57 -7.02 7.18 17.44
CA GLU A 57 -5.76 6.52 17.71
C GLU A 57 -4.80 6.71 16.52
N GLY A 58 -4.19 7.90 16.46
CA GLY A 58 -3.09 8.25 15.55
C GLY A 58 -1.83 8.67 16.30
#